data_AF-A0A815IRD7-F1
#
_entry.id   AF-A0A815IRD7-F1
#
_cell.length_a   1.000
_cell.length_b   1.000
_cell.length_c   1.000
_cell.angle_alpha   90.00
_cell.angle_beta   90.00
_cell.angle_gamma   90.00
#
_symmetry.space_group_name_H-M   'P 1'
#
loop_
_entity.id
_entity.type
_entity.pdbx_description
1 polymer ?
#
loop_
_entity_poly.entity_id
_entity_poly.type
_entity_poly.pdbx_seq_one_letter_code
_entity_poly.pdbx_strand_id
1 'polypeptide(L)'
;MPMKLVVDTIYQHFTGKAAILMADCCHSGYICNLVNDYDKSEVNNYLRVAAFGSVYYNKSSTGNWTFTVALLAALNGQAYLEFDDDGTVTLKELERHIMYDMALFDKQYASSYLPNDMRTWILTCPVKRRKHARIGERILVDWDGIDYMARIEKYRQGEFYIRYFSFASNERSWISEDEAKPLDIVHYARGTRLEVLSGDKWYPCRVLKGFCGLHLIKYDDYAEKYNEWASKDNLRSRS
;
A
#
# COMPACT_ATOMS: atom_id res chain seq x y z
N MET A 1 -16.16 -18.64 -6.39
CA MET A 1 -15.08 -17.63 -6.30
C MET A 1 -14.17 -18.04 -5.13
N PRO A 2 -12.89 -18.36 -5.36
CA PRO A 2 -12.01 -18.97 -4.34
C PRO A 2 -11.90 -18.16 -3.04
N MET A 3 -11.86 -16.83 -3.11
CA MET A 3 -11.72 -15.96 -1.92
C MET A 3 -12.91 -16.02 -0.98
N LYS A 4 -14.14 -16.05 -1.51
CA LYS A 4 -15.34 -16.19 -0.67
C LYS A 4 -15.30 -17.50 0.11
N LEU A 5 -14.92 -18.59 -0.55
CA LEU A 5 -14.79 -19.88 0.11
C LEU A 5 -13.77 -19.83 1.26
N VAL A 6 -12.62 -19.16 1.08
CA VAL A 6 -11.62 -18.99 2.15
C VAL A 6 -12.21 -18.23 3.34
N VAL A 7 -12.85 -17.08 3.10
CA VAL A 7 -13.43 -16.27 4.18
C VAL A 7 -14.56 -17.01 4.89
N ASP A 8 -15.49 -17.61 4.14
CA ASP A 8 -16.59 -18.41 4.68
C ASP A 8 -16.03 -19.55 5.58
N THR A 9 -15.00 -20.25 5.10
CA THR A 9 -14.35 -21.35 5.84
C THR A 9 -13.77 -20.86 7.17
N ILE A 10 -13.12 -19.70 7.18
CA ILE A 10 -12.58 -19.11 8.41
C ILE A 10 -13.71 -18.78 9.39
N TYR A 11 -14.74 -18.06 8.96
CA TYR A 11 -15.84 -17.67 9.86
C TYR A 11 -16.67 -18.86 10.37
N GLN A 12 -16.76 -19.95 9.61
CA GLN A 12 -17.55 -21.13 9.97
C GLN A 12 -16.78 -22.19 10.76
N HIS A 13 -15.48 -22.31 10.53
CA HIS A 13 -14.71 -23.46 11.02
C HIS A 13 -13.46 -23.11 11.81
N PHE A 14 -12.96 -21.87 11.74
CA PHE A 14 -11.79 -21.49 12.52
C PHE A 14 -12.15 -21.36 13.99
N THR A 15 -11.48 -22.17 14.82
CA THR A 15 -11.74 -22.25 16.28
C THR A 15 -10.93 -21.24 17.10
N GLY A 16 -10.00 -20.52 16.45
CA GLY A 16 -9.23 -19.47 17.10
C GLY A 16 -10.04 -18.20 17.35
N LYS A 17 -9.49 -17.30 18.16
CA LYS A 17 -10.14 -16.02 18.49
C LYS A 17 -9.85 -14.93 17.48
N ALA A 18 -8.80 -15.08 16.68
CA ALA A 18 -8.43 -14.10 15.67
C ALA A 18 -7.67 -14.69 14.49
N ALA A 19 -7.86 -14.07 13.33
CA ALA A 19 -7.17 -14.39 12.09
C ALA A 19 -6.70 -13.10 11.39
N ILE A 20 -5.58 -13.19 10.68
CA ILE A 20 -5.11 -12.13 9.79
C ILE A 20 -4.98 -12.74 8.40
N LEU A 21 -5.74 -12.23 7.44
CA LEU A 21 -5.75 -12.71 6.07
C LEU A 21 -4.89 -11.77 5.21
N MET A 22 -3.94 -12.33 4.48
CA MET A 22 -3.02 -11.56 3.64
C MET A 22 -3.00 -12.21 2.25
N ALA A 23 -3.38 -11.45 1.22
CA ALA A 23 -3.50 -11.95 -0.14
C ALA A 23 -2.71 -11.09 -1.13
N ASP A 24 -1.69 -11.69 -1.74
CA ASP A 24 -0.90 -11.07 -2.79
C ASP A 24 -1.25 -11.68 -4.16
N CYS A 25 -2.37 -11.25 -4.72
CA CYS A 25 -2.89 -11.78 -6.00
C CYS A 25 -3.91 -10.83 -6.64
N CYS A 26 -4.30 -11.11 -7.89
CA CYS A 26 -5.34 -10.34 -8.58
C CYS A 26 -6.65 -10.33 -7.79
N HIS A 27 -7.29 -9.15 -7.72
CA HIS A 27 -8.54 -8.95 -7.01
C HIS A 27 -8.47 -9.22 -5.50
N SER A 28 -7.26 -9.28 -4.91
CA SER A 28 -7.05 -9.58 -3.49
C SER A 28 -7.84 -8.67 -2.56
N GLY A 29 -8.08 -7.41 -2.93
CA GLY A 29 -8.91 -6.49 -2.16
C GLY A 29 -10.35 -6.96 -1.91
N TYR A 30 -10.87 -7.93 -2.69
CA TYR A 30 -12.18 -8.51 -2.43
C TYR A 30 -12.26 -9.23 -1.08
N ILE A 31 -11.14 -9.77 -0.58
CA ILE A 31 -11.09 -10.38 0.76
C ILE A 31 -11.40 -9.36 1.85
N CYS A 32 -10.94 -8.11 1.70
CA CYS A 32 -11.18 -7.03 2.66
C CYS A 32 -12.65 -6.64 2.69
N ASN A 33 -13.32 -6.63 1.53
CA ASN A 33 -14.76 -6.37 1.44
C ASN A 33 -15.55 -7.48 2.15
N LEU A 34 -15.22 -8.74 1.89
CA LEU A 34 -15.88 -9.88 2.53
C LEU A 34 -15.72 -9.86 4.05
N VAL A 35 -14.51 -9.60 4.55
CA VAL A 35 -14.27 -9.52 6.00
C VAL A 35 -15.05 -8.37 6.63
N ASN A 36 -15.10 -7.20 5.99
CA ASN A 36 -15.91 -6.06 6.43
C ASN A 36 -17.41 -6.38 6.46
N ASP A 37 -17.92 -7.12 5.47
CA ASP A 37 -19.33 -7.52 5.43
C ASP A 37 -19.67 -8.50 6.57
N TYR A 38 -18.76 -9.44 6.87
CA TYR A 38 -18.90 -10.34 8.01
C TYR A 38 -18.84 -9.61 9.36
N ASP A 39 -17.91 -8.68 9.53
CA ASP A 39 -17.79 -7.91 10.79
C ASP A 39 -19.04 -7.04 11.07
N LYS A 40 -19.72 -6.58 10.02
CA LYS A 40 -21.01 -5.87 10.14
C LYS A 40 -22.21 -6.78 10.35
N SER A 41 -22.06 -8.08 10.12
CA SER A 41 -23.12 -9.07 10.32
C SER A 41 -23.13 -9.56 11.77
N GLU A 42 -24.23 -10.18 12.21
CA GLU A 42 -24.30 -10.83 13.53
C GLU A 42 -23.61 -12.22 13.55
N VAL A 43 -22.90 -12.58 12.48
CA VAL A 43 -22.29 -13.91 12.32
C VAL A 43 -20.92 -13.94 13.01
N ASN A 44 -20.82 -14.79 14.04
CA ASN A 44 -19.58 -15.11 14.77
C ASN A 44 -18.85 -13.88 15.35
N ASN A 45 -19.57 -13.11 16.18
CA ASN A 45 -19.07 -11.91 16.88
C ASN A 45 -17.85 -12.14 17.81
N TYR A 46 -17.41 -13.39 17.98
CA TYR A 46 -16.25 -13.76 18.80
C TYR A 46 -14.94 -13.82 18.02
N LEU A 47 -14.99 -13.98 16.71
CA LEU A 47 -13.80 -14.05 15.85
C LEU A 47 -13.42 -12.64 15.38
N ARG A 48 -12.17 -12.23 15.63
CA ARG A 48 -11.59 -10.98 15.09
C ARG A 48 -10.81 -11.27 13.82
N VAL A 49 -11.13 -10.58 12.72
CA VAL A 49 -10.43 -10.80 11.45
C VAL A 49 -9.96 -9.48 10.87
N ALA A 50 -8.66 -9.40 10.59
CA ALA A 50 -8.08 -8.36 9.75
C ALA A 50 -7.74 -8.93 8.38
N ALA A 51 -7.77 -8.08 7.36
CA ALA A 51 -7.51 -8.47 5.99
C ALA A 51 -6.65 -7.43 5.25
N PHE A 52 -5.71 -7.91 4.45
CA PHE A 52 -4.83 -7.11 3.60
C PHE A 52 -4.77 -7.73 2.20
N GLY A 53 -4.93 -6.90 1.18
CA GLY A 53 -4.81 -7.26 -0.23
C GLY A 53 -3.81 -6.36 -0.93
N SER A 54 -2.94 -6.94 -1.75
CA SER A 54 -1.97 -6.19 -2.55
C SER A 54 -2.61 -5.19 -3.50
N VAL A 55 -3.84 -5.41 -3.95
CA VAL A 55 -4.50 -4.54 -4.93
C VAL A 55 -5.99 -4.33 -4.62
N TYR A 56 -6.54 -3.21 -5.08
CA TYR A 56 -7.97 -2.93 -5.05
C TYR A 56 -8.80 -4.01 -5.74
N TYR A 57 -10.03 -4.24 -5.26
CA TYR A 57 -10.83 -5.42 -5.62
C TYR A 57 -11.09 -5.61 -7.13
N ASN A 58 -11.15 -4.53 -7.92
CA ASN A 58 -11.43 -4.57 -9.36
C ASN A 58 -10.17 -4.53 -10.25
N LYS A 59 -8.98 -4.71 -9.67
CA LYS A 59 -7.70 -4.61 -10.37
C LYS A 59 -6.92 -5.92 -10.32
N SER A 60 -6.12 -6.13 -11.35
CA SER A 60 -5.09 -7.17 -11.39
C SER A 60 -3.85 -6.69 -10.65
N SER A 61 -3.22 -7.56 -9.87
CA SER A 61 -1.96 -7.26 -9.21
C SER A 61 -0.85 -7.09 -10.25
N THR A 62 0.18 -6.30 -9.93
CA THR A 62 1.42 -6.35 -10.70
C THR A 62 2.19 -7.64 -10.38
N GLY A 63 3.28 -7.89 -11.12
CA GLY A 63 4.24 -8.95 -10.78
C GLY A 63 5.25 -8.53 -9.70
N ASN A 64 5.18 -7.31 -9.19
CA ASN A 64 6.12 -6.82 -8.17
C ASN A 64 5.83 -7.51 -6.83
N TRP A 65 6.89 -7.71 -6.04
CA TRP A 65 6.80 -8.30 -4.70
C TRP A 65 6.61 -7.24 -3.60
N THR A 66 6.12 -6.05 -3.94
CA THR A 66 6.06 -4.88 -3.05
C THR A 66 5.28 -5.19 -1.77
N PHE A 67 4.10 -5.80 -1.91
CA PHE A 67 3.27 -6.22 -0.77
C PHE A 67 3.98 -7.26 0.10
N THR A 68 4.48 -8.33 -0.50
CA THR A 68 5.20 -9.40 0.22
C THR A 68 6.47 -8.89 0.92
N VAL A 69 7.21 -7.96 0.32
CA VAL A 69 8.37 -7.31 0.94
C VAL A 69 7.98 -6.50 2.17
N ALA A 70 6.85 -5.77 2.12
CA ALA A 70 6.34 -5.03 3.27
C ALA A 70 5.96 -5.97 4.43
N LEU A 71 5.31 -7.10 4.14
CA LEU A 71 4.97 -8.12 5.14
C LEU A 71 6.22 -8.70 5.81
N LEU A 72 7.20 -9.14 5.01
CA LEU A 72 8.45 -9.69 5.52
C LEU A 72 9.21 -8.67 6.37
N ALA A 73 9.21 -7.41 5.96
CA ALA A 73 9.86 -6.35 6.71
C ALA A 73 9.20 -6.11 8.07
N ALA A 74 7.85 -6.13 8.14
CA ALA A 74 7.12 -5.97 9.39
C ALA A 74 7.39 -7.12 10.36
N LEU A 75 7.31 -8.37 9.86
CA LEU A 75 7.59 -9.57 10.66
C LEU A 75 9.04 -9.67 11.13
N ASN A 76 9.98 -9.05 10.41
CA ASN A 76 11.39 -8.96 10.81
C ASN A 76 11.69 -7.73 11.69
N GLY A 77 10.69 -6.91 12.06
CA GLY A 77 10.87 -5.74 12.91
C GLY A 77 11.81 -4.68 12.30
N GLN A 78 11.71 -4.45 10.99
CA GLN A 78 12.53 -3.42 10.35
C GLN A 78 12.15 -2.03 10.87
N ALA A 79 13.14 -1.27 11.34
CA ALA A 79 12.94 0.03 11.99
C ALA A 79 12.25 1.08 11.12
N TYR A 80 12.31 0.93 9.79
CA TYR A 80 11.67 1.85 8.84
C TYR A 80 10.15 1.68 8.72
N LEU A 81 9.57 0.65 9.33
CA LEU A 81 8.12 0.42 9.36
C LEU A 81 7.44 1.10 10.54
N GLU A 82 8.19 1.44 11.57
CA GLU A 82 7.67 2.12 12.73
C GLU A 82 7.57 3.63 12.43
N PHE A 83 6.38 4.18 12.63
CA PHE A 83 6.05 5.55 12.26
C PHE A 83 5.99 6.50 13.46
N ASP A 84 5.91 5.98 14.69
CA ASP A 84 5.73 6.78 15.91
C ASP A 84 6.84 6.64 16.97
N ASP A 85 7.95 5.95 16.66
CA ASP A 85 9.13 5.84 17.53
C ASP A 85 8.85 5.16 18.89
N ASP A 86 7.80 4.32 18.99
CA ASP A 86 7.40 3.59 20.22
C ASP A 86 8.13 2.25 20.45
N GLY A 87 8.95 1.81 19.50
CA GLY A 87 9.72 0.56 19.57
C GLY A 87 8.93 -0.70 19.20
N THR A 88 7.74 -0.57 18.62
CA THR A 88 6.90 -1.68 18.14
C THR A 88 6.51 -1.49 16.68
N VAL A 89 6.22 -2.58 15.97
CA VAL A 89 5.48 -2.51 14.70
C VAL A 89 4.08 -3.05 14.94
N THR A 90 3.07 -2.24 14.67
CA THR A 90 1.66 -2.59 14.81
C THR A 90 1.00 -2.95 13.46
N LEU A 91 -0.20 -3.54 13.51
CA LEU A 91 -1.01 -3.76 12.30
C LEU A 91 -1.36 -2.46 11.57
N LYS A 92 -1.57 -1.36 12.29
CA LYS A 92 -1.82 -0.03 11.71
C LYS A 92 -0.60 0.47 10.93
N GLU A 93 0.60 0.21 11.41
CA GLU A 93 1.82 0.64 10.72
C GLU A 93 2.12 -0.23 9.51
N LEU A 94 1.86 -1.54 9.61
CA LEU A 94 1.88 -2.43 8.45
C LEU A 94 0.89 -1.95 7.38
N GLU A 95 -0.36 -1.67 7.76
CA GLU A 95 -1.39 -1.09 6.85
C GLU A 95 -0.83 0.14 6.15
N ARG A 96 -0.34 1.11 6.92
CA ARG A 96 0.20 2.34 6.39
C ARG A 96 1.33 2.06 5.40
N HIS A 97 2.30 1.22 5.76
CA HIS A 97 3.45 0.93 4.93
C HIS A 97 3.06 0.26 3.60
N ILE A 98 2.18 -0.75 3.64
CA ILE A 98 1.64 -1.39 2.43
C ILE A 98 0.98 -0.35 1.53
N MET A 99 0.12 0.50 2.08
CA MET A 99 -0.64 1.48 1.31
C MET A 99 0.29 2.47 0.59
N TYR A 100 1.30 3.02 1.29
CA TYR A 100 2.25 3.95 0.68
C TYR A 100 3.14 3.27 -0.37
N ASP A 101 3.69 2.09 -0.08
CA ASP A 101 4.60 1.41 -1.00
C ASP A 101 3.87 0.94 -2.28
N MET A 102 2.68 0.37 -2.15
CA MET A 102 1.87 -0.02 -3.30
C MET A 102 1.47 1.19 -4.16
N ALA A 103 1.13 2.31 -3.53
CA ALA A 103 0.74 3.51 -4.27
C ALA A 103 1.92 4.11 -5.06
N LEU A 104 3.11 4.13 -4.47
CA LEU A 104 4.30 4.74 -5.07
C LEU A 104 4.97 3.84 -6.11
N PHE A 105 5.16 2.55 -5.81
CA PHE A 105 5.97 1.67 -6.66
C PHE A 105 5.14 0.90 -7.68
N ASP A 106 4.01 0.37 -7.22
CA ASP A 106 3.13 -0.41 -8.07
C ASP A 106 2.11 0.47 -8.78
N LYS A 107 1.99 1.74 -8.37
CA LYS A 107 0.97 2.68 -8.87
C LYS A 107 -0.43 2.11 -8.65
N GLN A 108 -0.58 1.34 -7.57
CA GLN A 108 -1.79 0.58 -7.23
C GLN A 108 -2.25 0.94 -5.82
N TYR A 109 -3.56 1.11 -5.69
CA TYR A 109 -4.16 1.28 -4.37
C TYR A 109 -4.33 -0.10 -3.75
N ALA A 110 -3.63 -0.37 -2.65
CA ALA A 110 -3.81 -1.58 -1.87
C ALA A 110 -5.15 -1.55 -1.12
N SER A 111 -5.61 -2.72 -0.67
CA SER A 111 -6.83 -2.84 0.11
C SER A 111 -6.51 -3.36 1.51
N SER A 112 -7.15 -2.78 2.52
CA SER A 112 -7.11 -3.29 3.88
C SER A 112 -8.50 -3.20 4.50
N TYR A 113 -8.76 -4.13 5.41
CA TYR A 113 -9.80 -4.02 6.41
C TYR A 113 -9.17 -4.36 7.76
N LEU A 114 -9.12 -3.38 8.65
CA LEU A 114 -8.46 -3.48 9.94
C LEU A 114 -9.41 -2.96 11.03
N PRO A 115 -10.07 -3.86 11.80
CA PRO A 115 -10.90 -3.49 12.93
C PRO A 115 -10.18 -2.57 13.91
N ASN A 116 -10.92 -1.64 14.51
CA ASN A 116 -10.34 -0.60 15.38
C ASN A 116 -9.54 -1.18 16.57
N ASP A 117 -10.03 -2.26 17.18
CA ASP A 117 -9.39 -2.96 18.29
C ASP A 117 -8.14 -3.75 17.87
N MET A 118 -8.01 -4.10 16.59
CA MET A 118 -6.82 -4.76 16.03
C MET A 118 -5.73 -3.76 15.60
N ARG A 119 -6.03 -2.46 15.47
CA ARG A 119 -5.07 -1.45 14.96
C ARG A 119 -3.79 -1.38 15.79
N THR A 120 -3.88 -1.60 17.10
CA THR A 120 -2.76 -1.54 18.05
C THR A 120 -2.12 -2.91 18.32
N TRP A 121 -2.52 -3.96 17.60
CA TRP A 121 -1.90 -5.27 17.79
C TRP A 121 -0.48 -5.25 17.28
N ILE A 122 0.43 -5.68 18.14
CA ILE A 122 1.88 -5.70 17.89
C ILE A 122 2.22 -6.91 17.03
N LEU A 123 2.83 -6.67 15.87
CA LEU A 123 3.43 -7.68 15.01
C LEU A 123 4.86 -8.00 15.46
N THR A 124 5.63 -7.00 15.88
CA THR A 124 7.02 -7.20 16.29
C THR A 124 7.43 -6.20 17.37
N CYS A 125 8.14 -6.71 18.38
CA CYS A 125 8.75 -5.95 19.46
C CYS A 125 9.90 -6.78 20.06
N PRO A 126 11.06 -6.18 20.42
CA PRO A 126 11.40 -4.77 20.23
C PRO A 126 11.88 -4.48 18.81
N VAL A 127 11.57 -3.28 18.32
CA VAL A 127 12.14 -2.73 17.09
C VAL A 127 13.42 -1.98 17.42
N LYS A 128 14.44 -2.15 16.57
CA LYS A 128 15.71 -1.43 16.75
C LYS A 128 15.48 0.07 16.52
N ARG A 129 15.89 0.90 17.48
CA ARG A 129 15.80 2.36 17.36
C ARG A 129 16.49 2.86 16.09
N ARG A 130 15.82 3.76 15.37
CA ARG A 130 16.35 4.44 14.18
C ARG A 130 17.55 5.31 14.56
N LYS A 131 18.64 5.20 13.79
CA LYS A 131 19.84 6.03 13.95
C LYS A 131 19.71 7.43 13.32
N HIS A 132 18.66 7.64 12.53
CA HIS A 132 18.39 8.87 11.83
C HIS A 132 16.89 9.01 11.55
N ALA A 133 16.34 10.22 11.65
CA ALA A 133 14.91 10.48 11.52
C ALA A 133 14.36 10.17 10.12
N ARG A 134 15.21 10.29 9.08
CA ARG A 134 14.85 9.99 7.68
C ARG A 134 14.80 8.49 7.35
N ILE A 135 15.14 7.58 8.28
CA ILE A 135 15.00 6.13 8.03
C ILE A 135 13.53 5.80 7.81
N GLY A 136 13.24 5.19 6.66
CA GLY A 136 11.89 4.89 6.15
C GLY A 136 11.33 5.90 5.17
N GLU A 137 11.97 7.05 4.96
CA GLU A 137 11.60 8.00 3.91
C GLU A 137 11.75 7.35 2.53
N ARG A 138 10.81 7.64 1.63
CA ARG A 138 10.90 7.32 0.20
C ARG A 138 11.47 8.55 -0.50
N ILE A 139 12.45 8.35 -1.35
CA ILE A 139 13.26 9.40 -1.97
C ILE A 139 13.46 9.09 -3.47
N LEU A 140 13.88 10.10 -4.22
CA LEU A 140 14.43 9.95 -5.56
C LEU A 140 15.96 10.04 -5.49
N VAL A 141 16.64 9.25 -6.32
CA VAL A 141 18.09 9.23 -6.42
C VAL A 141 18.45 9.25 -7.91
N ASP A 142 19.30 10.20 -8.28
CA ASP A 142 19.78 10.33 -9.65
C ASP A 142 20.75 9.19 -9.95
N TRP A 143 20.48 8.45 -11.02
CA TRP A 143 21.43 7.52 -11.57
C TRP A 143 21.47 7.68 -13.08
N ASP A 144 22.60 8.17 -13.58
CA ASP A 144 22.83 8.48 -14.99
C ASP A 144 21.78 9.43 -15.59
N GLY A 145 21.38 10.46 -14.83
CA GLY A 145 20.40 11.46 -15.25
C GLY A 145 18.95 10.97 -15.22
N ILE A 146 18.68 9.77 -14.69
CA ILE A 146 17.34 9.24 -14.46
C ILE A 146 17.10 9.15 -12.96
N ASP A 147 15.98 9.70 -12.50
CA ASP A 147 15.59 9.59 -11.09
C ASP A 147 14.93 8.25 -10.80
N TYR A 148 15.52 7.49 -9.89
CA TYR A 148 15.00 6.22 -9.39
C TYR A 148 14.45 6.38 -7.98
N MET A 149 13.30 5.76 -7.73
CA MET A 149 12.71 5.76 -6.40
C MET A 149 13.42 4.74 -5.50
N ALA A 150 13.73 5.16 -4.28
CA ALA A 150 14.35 4.33 -3.25
C ALA A 150 13.80 4.61 -1.86
N ARG A 151 14.10 3.74 -0.89
CA ARG A 151 13.78 3.96 0.53
C ARG A 151 15.04 3.90 1.36
N ILE A 152 15.15 4.82 2.32
CA ILE A 152 16.24 4.83 3.29
C ILE A 152 16.02 3.71 4.31
N GLU A 153 16.92 2.73 4.38
CA GLU A 153 16.84 1.61 5.33
C GLU A 153 17.81 1.75 6.50
N LYS A 154 18.98 2.38 6.29
CA LYS A 154 19.98 2.62 7.36
C LYS A 154 20.69 3.95 7.17
N TYR A 155 21.41 4.35 8.21
CA TYR A 155 22.24 5.54 8.23
C TYR A 155 23.60 5.26 8.87
N ARG A 156 24.66 5.85 8.32
CA ARG A 156 26.01 5.87 8.89
C ARG A 156 26.76 7.11 8.37
N GLN A 157 27.23 7.96 9.28
CA GLN A 157 28.26 8.99 9.00
C GLN A 157 27.99 9.84 7.74
N GLY A 158 26.80 10.41 7.58
CA GLY A 158 26.46 11.23 6.41
C GLY A 158 26.09 10.43 5.14
N GLU A 159 25.91 9.12 5.27
CA GLU A 159 25.47 8.25 4.18
C GLU A 159 24.16 7.55 4.54
N PHE A 160 23.26 7.46 3.56
CA PHE A 160 22.07 6.61 3.61
C PHE A 160 22.33 5.29 2.89
N TYR A 161 21.97 4.19 3.55
CA TYR A 161 21.84 2.90 2.89
C TYR A 161 20.42 2.78 2.36
N ILE A 162 20.29 2.81 1.05
CA ILE A 162 19.01 2.85 0.37
C ILE A 162 18.72 1.51 -0.29
N ARG A 163 17.43 1.21 -0.45
CA ARG A 163 16.95 0.12 -1.29
C ARG A 163 16.18 0.72 -2.46
N TYR A 164 16.62 0.43 -3.68
CA TYR A 164 15.89 0.82 -4.88
C TYR A 164 14.60 0.00 -5.03
N PHE A 165 13.61 0.63 -5.63
CA PHE A 165 12.38 -0.03 -6.04
C PHE A 165 12.49 -0.42 -7.50
N SER A 166 12.92 -1.65 -7.75
CA SER A 166 12.91 -2.24 -9.09
C SER A 166 12.25 -3.63 -9.06
N PHE A 167 11.68 -4.03 -10.19
CA PHE A 167 11.00 -5.31 -10.38
C PHE A 167 11.94 -6.51 -10.17
N ALA A 168 13.23 -6.36 -10.49
CA ALA A 168 14.18 -7.48 -10.61
C ALA A 168 15.36 -7.41 -9.63
N SER A 169 15.61 -6.28 -8.97
CA SER A 169 16.77 -6.13 -8.11
C SER A 169 16.38 -5.73 -6.69
N ASN A 170 16.90 -6.48 -5.72
CA ASN A 170 16.92 -6.11 -4.31
C ASN A 170 18.13 -5.20 -4.03
N GLU A 171 18.41 -4.32 -4.99
CA GLU A 171 19.64 -3.55 -5.05
C GLU A 171 19.67 -2.50 -3.95
N ARG A 172 20.83 -2.41 -3.32
CA ARG A 172 21.09 -1.50 -2.24
C ARG A 172 22.43 -0.84 -2.45
N SER A 173 22.47 0.45 -2.17
CA SER A 173 23.67 1.25 -2.27
C SER A 173 23.76 2.18 -1.08
N TRP A 174 24.98 2.64 -0.81
CA TRP A 174 25.19 3.82 0.02
C TRP A 174 25.22 5.03 -0.88
N ILE A 175 24.51 6.08 -0.48
CA ILE A 175 24.54 7.40 -1.10
C ILE A 175 24.78 8.45 -0.03
N SER A 176 25.32 9.60 -0.40
CA SER A 176 25.38 10.77 0.48
C SER A 176 23.98 11.32 0.79
N GLU A 177 23.84 12.05 1.89
CA GLU A 177 22.54 12.66 2.23
C GLU A 177 22.04 13.66 1.18
N ASP A 178 22.96 14.34 0.47
CA ASP A 178 22.66 15.36 -0.53
C ASP A 178 22.12 14.77 -1.85
N GLU A 179 22.40 13.49 -2.11
CA GLU A 179 21.85 12.75 -3.26
C GLU A 179 20.38 12.33 -3.05
N ALA A 180 19.90 12.35 -1.80
CA ALA A 180 18.54 11.92 -1.45
C ALA A 180 17.51 13.03 -1.70
N LYS A 181 16.98 13.08 -2.92
CA LYS A 181 15.96 14.05 -3.35
C LYS A 181 14.57 13.68 -2.78
N PRO A 182 13.73 14.66 -2.38
CA PRO A 182 12.35 14.38 -1.99
C PRO A 182 11.52 13.86 -3.17
N LEU A 183 10.44 13.13 -2.89
CA LEU A 183 9.48 12.76 -3.93
C LEU A 183 8.69 13.99 -4.41
N ASP A 184 8.57 14.13 -5.73
CA ASP A 184 7.60 15.05 -6.34
C ASP A 184 6.32 14.28 -6.70
N ILE A 185 5.30 14.40 -5.84
CA ILE A 185 4.04 13.68 -5.99
C ILE A 185 2.98 14.60 -6.58
N VAL A 186 2.45 14.23 -7.74
CA VAL A 186 1.38 14.99 -8.39
C VAL A 186 0.05 14.81 -7.66
N HIS A 187 -0.56 15.92 -7.26
CA HIS A 187 -1.84 15.96 -6.58
C HIS A 187 -2.88 16.75 -7.36
N TYR A 188 -3.99 16.09 -7.70
CA TYR A 188 -5.18 16.74 -8.24
C TYR A 188 -6.23 16.92 -7.14
N ALA A 189 -6.79 18.13 -7.06
CA ALA A 189 -7.84 18.43 -6.11
C ALA A 189 -9.13 17.66 -6.45
N ARG A 190 -9.96 17.39 -5.42
CA ARG A 190 -11.30 16.82 -5.62
C ARG A 190 -12.12 17.73 -6.55
N GLY A 191 -12.81 17.12 -7.51
CA GLY A 191 -13.60 17.82 -8.53
C GLY A 191 -12.82 18.20 -9.79
N THR A 192 -11.49 18.10 -9.80
CA THR A 192 -10.68 18.34 -11.01
C THR A 192 -11.16 17.42 -12.14
N ARG A 193 -11.42 18.00 -13.31
CA ARG A 193 -11.83 17.28 -14.52
C ARG A 193 -10.60 16.93 -15.34
N LEU A 194 -10.48 15.65 -15.69
CA LEU A 194 -9.36 15.07 -16.42
C LEU A 194 -9.90 14.07 -17.45
N GLU A 195 -8.98 13.45 -18.19
CA GLU A 195 -9.25 12.19 -18.86
C GLU A 195 -8.40 11.08 -18.24
N VAL A 196 -8.98 9.88 -18.12
CA VAL A 196 -8.32 8.67 -17.64
C VAL A 196 -8.16 7.67 -18.77
N LEU A 197 -6.97 7.05 -18.87
CA LEU A 197 -6.71 5.96 -19.81
C LEU A 197 -7.33 4.66 -19.29
N SER A 198 -8.20 4.05 -20.09
CA SER A 198 -8.86 2.79 -19.79
C SER A 198 -8.91 1.92 -21.05
N GLY A 199 -8.22 0.76 -21.00
CA GLY A 199 -7.82 0.06 -22.23
C GLY A 199 -6.97 0.98 -23.10
N ASP A 200 -7.35 1.12 -24.38
CA ASP A 200 -6.63 1.96 -25.34
C ASP A 200 -7.30 3.32 -25.58
N LYS A 201 -8.22 3.74 -24.70
CA LYS A 201 -9.02 4.95 -24.88
C LYS A 201 -8.98 5.86 -23.65
N TRP A 202 -9.06 7.15 -23.91
CA TRP A 202 -9.18 8.19 -22.90
C TRP A 202 -10.66 8.50 -22.66
N TYR A 203 -11.07 8.52 -21.41
CA TYR A 203 -12.44 8.82 -21.02
C TYR A 203 -12.48 10.01 -20.06
N PRO A 204 -13.48 10.90 -20.19
CA PRO A 204 -13.63 12.02 -19.28
C PRO A 204 -13.99 11.53 -17.87
N CYS A 205 -13.32 12.11 -16.88
CA CYS A 205 -13.55 11.78 -15.49
C CYS A 205 -13.36 13.00 -14.58
N ARG A 206 -13.75 12.84 -13.31
CA ARG A 206 -13.47 13.77 -12.22
C ARG A 206 -12.83 13.08 -11.03
N VAL A 207 -11.93 13.79 -10.36
CA VAL A 207 -11.27 13.30 -9.14
C VAL A 207 -12.26 13.33 -7.96
N LEU A 208 -12.39 12.20 -7.27
CA LEU A 208 -13.16 12.08 -6.03
C LEU A 208 -12.28 12.19 -4.79
N LYS A 209 -11.10 11.57 -4.81
CA LYS A 209 -10.16 11.51 -3.69
C LYS A 209 -8.72 11.35 -4.21
N GLY A 210 -7.75 11.89 -3.48
CA GLY A 210 -6.33 11.64 -3.72
C GLY A 210 -5.70 10.81 -2.60
N PHE A 211 -4.70 10.02 -2.93
CA PHE A 211 -3.85 9.29 -1.98
C PHE A 211 -2.48 9.02 -2.62
N CYS A 212 -1.42 9.65 -2.09
CA CYS A 212 -0.02 9.37 -2.47
C CYS A 212 0.21 9.22 -4.00
N GLY A 213 -0.16 10.24 -4.79
CA GLY A 213 -0.01 10.24 -6.25
C GLY A 213 -1.07 9.46 -7.03
N LEU A 214 -1.94 8.72 -6.33
CA LEU A 214 -3.13 8.10 -6.90
C LEU A 214 -4.36 8.98 -6.71
N HIS A 215 -5.31 8.83 -7.63
CA HIS A 215 -6.58 9.55 -7.62
C HIS A 215 -7.72 8.55 -7.86
N LEU A 216 -8.66 8.49 -6.91
CA LEU A 216 -9.93 7.82 -7.14
C LEU A 216 -10.74 8.70 -8.09
N ILE A 217 -11.07 8.18 -9.26
CA ILE A 217 -11.82 8.91 -10.28
C ILE A 217 -13.24 8.37 -10.41
N LYS A 218 -14.13 9.25 -10.90
CA LYS A 218 -15.45 8.91 -11.39
C LYS A 218 -15.55 9.34 -12.85
N TYR A 219 -15.82 8.39 -13.71
CA TYR A 219 -16.16 8.63 -15.11
C TYR A 219 -17.42 9.50 -15.20
N ASP A 220 -17.45 10.46 -16.13
CA ASP A 220 -18.57 11.42 -16.22
C ASP A 220 -19.91 10.72 -16.55
N ASP A 221 -19.88 9.75 -17.48
CA ASP A 221 -21.08 9.10 -18.03
C ASP A 221 -21.33 7.67 -17.51
N TYR A 222 -20.60 7.25 -16.47
CA TYR A 222 -20.70 5.87 -15.95
C TYR A 222 -21.07 5.84 -14.46
N ALA A 223 -21.71 4.74 -14.08
CA ALA A 223 -22.10 4.48 -12.69
C ALA A 223 -20.89 4.33 -11.75
N GLU A 224 -21.10 4.56 -10.46
CA GLU A 224 -20.02 4.59 -9.45
C GLU A 224 -19.30 3.25 -9.27
N LYS A 225 -19.93 2.14 -9.66
CA LYS A 225 -19.28 0.82 -9.68
C LYS A 225 -18.05 0.75 -10.60
N TYR A 226 -17.93 1.69 -11.54
CA TYR A 226 -16.78 1.83 -12.43
C TYR A 226 -15.70 2.79 -11.89
N ASN A 227 -15.92 3.41 -10.73
CA ASN A 227 -14.88 4.22 -10.10
C ASN A 227 -13.62 3.36 -9.86
N GLU A 228 -12.47 3.98 -10.05
CA GLU A 228 -11.19 3.30 -9.89
C GLU A 228 -10.10 4.26 -9.44
N TRP A 229 -9.05 3.70 -8.86
CA TRP A 229 -7.82 4.43 -8.58
C TRP A 229 -6.94 4.43 -9.83
N ALA A 230 -6.48 5.63 -10.21
CA ALA A 230 -5.56 5.85 -11.32
C ALA A 230 -4.32 6.62 -10.83
N SER A 231 -3.16 6.32 -11.40
CA SER A 231 -1.94 7.12 -11.24
C SER A 231 -1.91 8.25 -12.25
N LYS A 232 -1.03 9.23 -12.01
CA LYS A 232 -0.75 10.34 -12.93
C LYS A 232 -0.43 9.89 -14.36
N ASP A 233 0.25 8.76 -14.55
CA ASP A 233 0.60 8.25 -15.88
C ASP A 233 -0.63 7.93 -16.75
N ASN A 234 -1.74 7.58 -16.10
CA ASN A 234 -3.01 7.29 -16.75
C ASN A 234 -3.96 8.48 -16.73
N LEU A 235 -3.48 9.69 -16.39
CA LEU A 235 -4.30 10.90 -16.28
C LEU A 235 -3.71 12.06 -17.09
N ARG A 236 -4.57 12.72 -17.86
CA ARG A 236 -4.20 13.93 -18.61
C ARG A 236 -5.26 15.02 -18.48
N SER A 237 -4.84 16.24 -18.77
CA SER A 237 -5.76 17.37 -18.89
C SER A 237 -6.76 17.10 -20.01
N ARG A 238 -8.01 17.45 -19.79
CA ARG A 238 -9.06 17.34 -20.79
C ARG A 238 -8.75 18.31 -21.94
N SER A 239 -8.79 17.82 -23.18
CA SER A 239 -8.75 18.65 -24.39
C SER A 239 -10.04 19.42 -24.60
#